data_AF-A0A378LT02-F1
#
_entry.id   AF-A0A378LT02-F1
#
_cell.length_a   1.000
_cell.length_b   1.000
_cell.length_c   1.000
_cell.angle_alpha   90.00
_cell.angle_beta   90.00
_cell.angle_gamma   90.00
#
_symmetry.space_group_name_H-M   'P 1'
#
loop_
_entity.id
_entity.type
_entity.pdbx_description
1 polymer ?
#
loop_
_entity_poly.entity_id
_entity_poly.type
_entity_poly.pdbx_seq_one_letter_code
_entity_poly.pdbx_strand_id
1 'polypeptide(L)'
;MNKKSLSALCCLLLGSINAFANPLPLKTNFKKIYCGNQEFLGNSATKRPHLHCGESFLAYKKANGDHTNITDFGTCNRTNAVFDDIKSNKNAFADYQGIYNALVLFHQAGCPNQFKRK
;
A
#
# COMPACT_ATOMS: atom_id res chain seq x y z
N MET A 1 -21.21 -70.52 7.70
CA MET A 1 -20.46 -70.25 8.95
C MET A 1 -19.05 -69.82 8.58
N ASN A 2 -18.65 -68.60 8.93
CA ASN A 2 -17.25 -68.21 9.16
C ASN A 2 -17.26 -67.00 10.11
N LYS A 3 -16.60 -67.15 11.27
CA LYS A 3 -16.43 -66.15 12.33
C LYS A 3 -14.98 -65.65 12.28
N LYS A 4 -14.75 -64.32 12.28
CA LYS A 4 -13.60 -63.60 12.91
C LYS A 4 -14.05 -62.14 13.08
N SER A 5 -14.49 -61.73 14.27
CA SER A 5 -13.72 -61.20 15.42
C SER A 5 -13.29 -59.74 15.26
N LEU A 6 -13.72 -58.94 16.25
CA LEU A 6 -13.49 -57.52 16.46
C LEU A 6 -12.00 -57.14 16.58
N SER A 7 -11.63 -55.90 16.23
CA SER A 7 -11.14 -54.91 17.21
C SER A 7 -10.86 -53.54 16.60
N ALA A 8 -11.14 -52.51 17.40
CA ALA A 8 -11.09 -51.09 17.10
C ALA A 8 -9.68 -50.50 17.06
N LEU A 9 -9.51 -49.35 16.40
CA LEU A 9 -8.75 -48.24 17.01
C LEU A 9 -9.31 -46.89 16.56
N CYS A 10 -9.73 -46.14 17.57
CA CYS A 10 -10.25 -44.78 17.52
C CYS A 10 -9.11 -43.78 17.29
N CYS A 11 -9.44 -42.71 16.53
CA CYS A 11 -8.89 -41.36 16.55
C CYS A 11 -7.46 -41.14 17.07
N LEU A 12 -6.54 -40.66 16.22
CA LEU A 12 -5.61 -39.60 16.61
C LEU A 12 -5.25 -38.67 15.42
N LEU A 13 -5.91 -37.50 15.46
CA LEU A 13 -5.34 -36.16 15.30
C LEU A 13 -4.85 -35.69 13.92
N LEU A 14 -5.71 -34.85 13.33
CA LEU A 14 -5.39 -33.50 12.84
C LEU A 14 -3.97 -33.04 13.19
N GLY A 15 -3.16 -32.87 12.15
CA GLY A 15 -1.91 -32.15 12.18
C GLY A 15 -1.72 -31.40 10.88
N SER A 16 -2.54 -30.36 10.67
CA SER A 16 -2.27 -29.32 9.68
C SER A 16 -0.88 -28.76 9.96
N ILE A 17 0.13 -29.20 9.21
CA ILE A 17 1.46 -28.61 9.26
C ILE A 17 1.35 -27.21 8.66
N ASN A 18 1.20 -26.28 9.59
CA ASN A 18 1.22 -24.85 9.44
C ASN A 18 2.24 -24.39 8.40
N ALA A 19 1.76 -24.00 7.22
CA ALA A 19 2.51 -23.14 6.32
C ALA A 19 2.51 -21.71 6.87
N PHE A 20 3.09 -21.50 8.06
CA PHE A 20 3.52 -20.18 8.51
C PHE A 20 4.97 -19.96 8.10
N ALA A 21 5.24 -20.03 6.80
CA ALA A 21 6.28 -19.16 6.29
C ALA A 21 5.71 -17.74 6.47
N ASN A 22 6.10 -17.05 7.55
CA ASN A 22 6.01 -15.58 7.54
C ASN A 22 6.97 -15.16 6.42
N PRO A 23 6.51 -14.74 5.22
CA PRO A 23 7.42 -14.03 4.36
C PRO A 23 7.96 -12.87 5.20
N LEU A 24 9.28 -12.67 5.22
CA LEU A 24 9.85 -11.39 5.63
C LEU A 24 8.94 -10.30 5.04
N PRO A 25 8.58 -9.24 5.79
CA PRO A 25 7.73 -8.20 5.23
C PRO A 25 8.39 -7.72 3.94
N LEU A 26 7.86 -8.18 2.81
CA LEU A 26 8.33 -7.80 1.49
C LEU A 26 8.15 -6.29 1.47
N LYS A 27 9.27 -5.57 1.55
CA LYS A 27 9.31 -4.13 1.59
C LYS A 27 8.37 -3.61 0.50
N THR A 28 7.28 -2.96 0.90
CA THR A 28 6.22 -2.54 -0.03
C THR A 28 6.82 -1.61 -1.07
N ASN A 29 6.86 -2.01 -2.35
CA ASN A 29 7.34 -1.12 -3.41
C ASN A 29 6.20 -0.18 -3.83
N PHE A 30 6.10 1.00 -3.19
CA PHE A 30 4.99 1.92 -3.42
C PHE A 30 4.95 2.42 -4.87
N LYS A 31 6.12 2.74 -5.45
CA LYS A 31 6.27 3.11 -6.85
C LYS A 31 5.62 2.11 -7.80
N LYS A 32 5.89 0.81 -7.60
CA LYS A 32 5.32 -0.26 -8.43
C LYS A 32 3.83 -0.45 -8.18
N ILE A 33 3.40 -0.45 -6.93
CA ILE A 33 2.03 -0.82 -6.55
C ILE A 33 1.04 0.30 -6.85
N TYR A 34 1.40 1.56 -6.58
CA TYR A 34 0.47 2.69 -6.61
C TYR A 34 0.70 3.64 -7.77
N CYS A 35 1.89 3.65 -8.38
CA CYS A 35 2.25 4.69 -9.36
C CYS A 35 2.65 4.14 -10.74
N GLY A 36 2.30 2.89 -11.06
CA GLY A 36 2.60 2.33 -12.39
C GLY A 36 4.09 2.33 -12.74
N ASN A 37 4.96 2.24 -11.73
CA ASN A 37 6.42 2.36 -11.87
C ASN A 37 6.95 3.75 -12.29
N GLN A 38 6.14 4.80 -12.20
CA GLN A 38 6.58 6.18 -12.42
C GLN A 38 7.12 6.79 -11.12
N GLU A 39 8.22 7.54 -11.20
CA GLU A 39 8.80 8.23 -10.04
C GLU A 39 8.01 9.48 -9.64
N PHE A 40 7.36 10.13 -10.61
CA PHE A 40 6.57 11.34 -10.41
C PHE A 40 5.24 11.25 -11.16
N LEU A 41 4.14 11.54 -10.47
CA LEU A 41 2.81 11.72 -11.05
C LEU A 41 2.37 13.18 -10.94
N GLY A 42 1.55 13.65 -11.89
CA GLY A 42 1.18 15.07 -12.03
C GLY A 42 2.17 15.82 -12.90
N ASN A 43 2.82 16.86 -12.35
CA ASN A 43 3.76 17.66 -13.13
C ASN A 43 5.18 17.10 -13.09
N SER A 44 5.41 15.97 -13.76
CA SER A 44 6.72 15.32 -13.83
C SER A 44 7.82 16.23 -14.40
N ALA A 45 7.50 17.03 -15.42
CA ALA A 45 8.46 17.92 -16.10
C ALA A 45 8.86 19.15 -15.26
N THR A 46 7.89 19.85 -14.64
CA THR A 46 8.17 21.06 -13.85
C THR A 46 8.55 20.75 -12.41
N LYS A 47 8.53 19.47 -12.03
CA LYS A 47 8.82 18.95 -10.69
C LYS A 47 7.89 19.45 -9.60
N ARG A 48 6.84 20.26 -9.84
CA ARG A 48 5.86 20.73 -8.83
C ARG A 48 4.58 21.28 -9.48
N PRO A 49 3.42 21.17 -8.81
CA PRO A 49 3.13 20.19 -7.76
C PRO A 49 3.10 18.76 -8.32
N HIS A 50 3.52 17.76 -7.54
CA HIS A 50 3.55 16.36 -7.97
C HIS A 50 3.49 15.38 -6.79
N LEU A 51 3.14 14.13 -7.08
CA LEU A 51 3.33 13.01 -6.15
C LEU A 51 4.66 12.33 -6.48
N HIS A 52 5.61 12.35 -5.53
CA HIS A 52 6.84 11.58 -5.58
C HIS A 52 6.54 10.15 -5.12
N CYS A 53 6.72 9.21 -6.02
CA CYS A 53 6.52 7.79 -5.82
C CYS A 53 7.87 7.08 -5.67
N GLY A 54 8.38 7.03 -4.44
CA GLY A 54 9.57 6.27 -4.11
C GLY A 54 9.27 4.79 -3.93
N GLU A 55 10.29 3.95 -3.95
CA GLU A 55 10.11 2.52 -3.65
C GLU A 55 9.64 2.31 -2.22
N SER A 56 10.10 3.13 -1.27
CA SER A 56 9.79 2.99 0.15
C SER A 56 8.94 4.11 0.73
N PHE A 57 8.48 5.05 -0.09
CA PHE A 57 7.71 6.19 0.39
C PHE A 57 6.82 6.78 -0.70
N LEU A 58 5.78 7.50 -0.27
CA LEU A 58 5.02 8.43 -1.11
C LEU A 58 5.11 9.82 -0.48
N ALA A 59 5.41 10.84 -1.27
CA ALA A 59 5.43 12.22 -0.79
C ALA A 59 4.77 13.17 -1.79
N TYR A 60 3.86 14.00 -1.30
CA TYR A 60 3.24 15.05 -2.09
C TYR A 60 4.08 16.33 -2.00
N LYS A 61 4.52 16.86 -3.15
CA LYS A 61 5.22 18.14 -3.25
C LYS A 61 4.26 19.20 -3.75
N LYS A 62 4.02 20.22 -2.93
CA LYS A 62 3.15 21.35 -3.24
C LYS A 62 3.82 22.32 -4.21
N ALA A 63 3.03 23.21 -4.81
CA ALA A 63 3.52 24.24 -5.72
C ALA A 63 4.53 25.20 -5.04
N ASN A 64 4.28 25.55 -3.78
CA ASN A 64 5.16 26.40 -2.97
C ASN A 64 6.47 25.73 -2.54
N GLY A 65 6.64 24.44 -2.83
CA GLY A 65 7.84 23.68 -2.47
C GLY A 65 7.74 22.89 -1.17
N ASP A 66 6.66 23.02 -0.39
CA ASP A 66 6.44 22.19 0.79
C ASP A 66 6.23 20.72 0.40
N HIS A 67 6.58 19.82 1.31
CA HIS A 67 6.39 18.38 1.15
C HIS A 67 5.53 17.79 2.27
N THR A 68 4.63 16.89 1.90
CA THR A 68 3.90 16.03 2.83
C THR A 68 4.32 14.59 2.54
N ASN A 69 5.13 14.00 3.41
CA ASN A 69 5.45 12.58 3.32
C ASN A 69 4.22 11.78 3.81
N ILE A 70 3.55 11.12 2.88
CA ILE A 70 2.28 10.43 3.10
C ILE A 70 2.53 9.15 3.91
N THR A 71 3.65 8.47 3.66
CA THR A 71 4.01 7.18 4.27
C THR A 71 4.52 7.24 5.72
N ASP A 72 4.59 8.43 6.31
CA ASP A 72 4.94 8.63 7.72
C ASP A 72 3.77 8.27 8.67
N PHE A 73 3.98 8.48 9.98
CA PHE A 73 2.93 8.41 11.00
C PHE A 73 1.73 9.32 10.67
N GLY A 74 0.51 8.79 10.90
CA GLY A 74 -0.74 9.47 10.52
C GLY A 74 -1.10 9.28 9.04
N THR A 75 -0.65 8.18 8.45
CA THR A 75 -0.61 7.89 7.01
C THR A 75 -1.93 8.21 6.29
N CYS A 76 -3.08 7.71 6.77
CA CYS A 76 -4.38 8.00 6.15
C CYS A 76 -4.81 9.47 6.29
N ASN A 77 -4.59 10.10 7.45
CA ASN A 77 -4.95 11.51 7.64
C ASN A 77 -4.14 12.40 6.69
N ARG A 78 -2.85 12.08 6.49
CA ARG A 78 -2.01 12.75 5.51
C ARG A 78 -2.51 12.53 4.09
N THR A 79 -2.92 11.30 3.73
CA THR A 79 -3.54 11.01 2.42
C THR A 79 -4.80 11.84 2.21
N ASN A 80 -5.67 11.96 3.22
CA ASN A 80 -6.89 12.77 3.15
C ASN A 80 -6.59 14.25 2.96
N ALA A 81 -5.62 14.80 3.70
CA ALA A 81 -5.20 16.19 3.51
C ALA A 81 -4.65 16.45 2.09
N VAL A 82 -3.92 15.48 1.52
CA VAL A 82 -3.47 15.57 0.13
C VAL A 82 -4.65 15.47 -0.83
N PHE A 83 -5.64 14.60 -0.58
CA PHE A 83 -6.85 14.55 -1.41
C PHE A 83 -7.58 15.89 -1.47
N ASP A 84 -7.74 16.54 -0.33
CA ASP A 84 -8.43 17.82 -0.26
C ASP A 84 -7.68 18.90 -1.06
N ASP A 85 -6.35 18.97 -0.91
CA ASP A 85 -5.49 19.93 -1.62
C ASP A 85 -5.50 19.74 -3.15
N ILE A 86 -5.41 18.49 -3.63
CA ILE A 86 -5.44 18.24 -5.08
C ILE A 86 -6.84 18.44 -5.67
N LYS A 87 -7.90 18.15 -4.90
CA LYS A 87 -9.29 18.36 -5.36
C LYS A 87 -9.64 19.84 -5.45
N SER A 88 -9.10 20.67 -4.56
CA SER A 88 -9.29 22.12 -4.63
C SER A 88 -8.52 22.77 -5.78
N ASN A 89 -7.45 22.13 -6.28
CA ASN A 89 -6.54 22.71 -7.26
C ASN A 89 -6.31 21.82 -8.50
N LYS A 90 -7.36 21.17 -9.03
CA LYS A 90 -7.23 20.18 -10.12
C LYS A 90 -6.44 20.67 -11.35
N ASN A 91 -6.62 21.94 -11.71
CA ASN A 91 -5.97 22.54 -12.88
C ASN A 91 -4.47 22.80 -12.69
N ALA A 92 -3.94 22.63 -11.48
CA ALA A 92 -2.52 22.79 -11.19
C ALA A 92 -1.69 21.56 -11.63
N PHE A 93 -2.32 20.50 -12.16
CA PHE A 93 -1.66 19.24 -12.50
C PHE A 93 -1.83 18.89 -13.97
N ALA A 94 -0.74 18.59 -14.66
CA ALA A 94 -0.75 18.00 -16.00
C ALA A 94 -1.43 16.61 -16.00
N ASP A 95 -1.22 15.84 -14.93
CA ASP A 95 -1.85 14.54 -14.72
C ASP A 95 -2.52 14.48 -13.33
N TYR A 96 -3.67 15.14 -13.22
CA TYR A 96 -4.51 15.06 -12.02
C TYR A 96 -4.99 13.63 -11.76
N GLN A 97 -5.40 12.91 -12.82
CA GLN A 97 -6.02 11.60 -12.69
C GLN A 97 -5.04 10.55 -12.17
N GLY A 98 -3.79 10.57 -12.63
CA GLY A 98 -2.74 9.68 -12.14
C GLY A 98 -2.45 9.87 -10.66
N ILE A 99 -2.30 11.12 -10.20
CA ILE A 99 -2.16 11.40 -8.76
C ILE A 99 -3.38 10.89 -7.99
N TYR A 100 -4.58 11.25 -8.45
CA TYR A 100 -5.82 10.88 -7.76
C TYR A 100 -5.96 9.36 -7.63
N ASN A 101 -5.72 8.62 -8.71
CA ASN A 101 -5.79 7.16 -8.72
C ASN A 101 -4.75 6.53 -7.80
N ALA A 102 -3.51 7.02 -7.81
CA ALA A 102 -2.46 6.52 -6.92
C ALA A 102 -2.84 6.68 -5.45
N LEU A 103 -3.39 7.84 -5.07
CA LEU A 103 -3.86 8.10 -3.71
C LEU A 103 -5.09 7.25 -3.35
N VAL A 104 -6.02 7.02 -4.28
CA VAL A 104 -7.18 6.14 -4.07
C VAL A 104 -6.73 4.71 -3.79
N LEU A 105 -5.85 4.16 -4.63
CA LEU A 105 -5.29 2.82 -4.43
C LEU A 105 -4.54 2.71 -3.08
N PHE A 106 -3.74 3.72 -2.75
CA PHE A 106 -3.02 3.78 -1.47
C PHE A 106 -3.98 3.81 -0.26
N HIS A 107 -5.04 4.63 -0.34
CA HIS A 107 -6.05 4.74 0.71
C HIS A 107 -6.87 3.44 0.85
N GLN A 108 -7.29 2.84 -0.26
CA GLN A 108 -8.02 1.55 -0.28
C GLN A 108 -7.19 0.38 0.27
N ALA A 109 -5.87 0.45 0.14
CA ALA A 109 -4.95 -0.51 0.76
C ALA A 109 -4.76 -0.31 2.28
N GLY A 110 -5.52 0.60 2.91
CA GLY A 110 -5.42 0.88 4.35
C GLY A 110 -4.22 1.75 4.73
N CYS A 111 -3.74 2.58 3.79
CA CYS A 111 -2.62 3.50 3.97
C CYS A 111 -1.38 2.83 4.57
N PRO A 112 -0.76 1.88 3.85
CA PRO A 112 0.38 1.15 4.34
C PRO A 112 1.55 2.08 4.64
N ASN A 113 2.27 1.81 5.72
CA ASN A 113 3.51 2.49 6.06
C ASN A 113 4.62 1.44 6.25
N GLN A 114 5.87 1.82 5.97
CA GLN A 114 7.00 0.89 6.14
C GLN A 114 7.47 0.78 7.59
N PHE A 115 6.98 1.65 8.47
CA PHE A 115 7.46 1.80 9.83
C PHE A 115 6.50 1.24 10.90
N LYS A 116 5.40 0.58 10.51
CA LYS A 116 4.59 -0.24 11.43
C LYS A 116 5.44 -1.43 11.87
N ARG A 117 6.26 -1.21 12.90
CA ARG A 117 6.68 -2.29 13.78
C ARG A 117 5.40 -2.85 14.40
N LYS A 118 5.23 -4.17 14.25
CA LYS A 118 4.19 -4.92 14.97
C LYS A 118 4.31 -4.65 16.47
#